data_AF-A0A1H6H5X2-F1
#
_entry.id   AF-A0A1H6H5X2-F1
#
_cell.length_a   1.000
_cell.length_b   1.000
_cell.length_c   1.000
_cell.angle_alpha   90.00
_cell.angle_beta   90.00
_cell.angle_gamma   90.00
#
_symmetry.space_group_name_H-M   'P 1'
#
loop_
_entity.id
_entity.type
_entity.pdbx_description
1 polymer ?
#
loop_
_entity_poly.entity_id
_entity_poly.type
_entity_poly.pdbx_seq_one_letter_code
_entity_poly.pdbx_strand_id
1 'polypeptide(L)'
;MTRNFTILWIFYRKILLPALLFSLLISLILPFKAETFGLSFLLTVPVLHYFIYEVRFKSEYYFYANTGFSRTFLWAGTMALSLTVKMITLFL
;
A
#
# COMPACT_ATOMS: atom_id res chain seq x y z
N MET A 1 10.28 19.75 7.28
CA MET A 1 9.83 18.97 6.10
C MET A 1 10.20 17.49 6.19
N THR A 2 11.42 17.14 6.61
CA THR A 2 11.91 15.75 6.75
C THR A 2 11.06 14.86 7.66
N ARG A 3 10.58 15.37 8.80
CA ARG A 3 9.75 14.59 9.76
C ARG A 3 8.45 14.03 9.14
N ASN A 4 7.78 14.81 8.31
CA ASN A 4 6.51 14.41 7.69
C ASN A 4 6.72 13.27 6.69
N PHE A 5 7.83 13.32 5.94
CA PHE A 5 8.22 12.25 5.03
C PHE A 5 8.55 10.96 5.78
N THR A 6 9.27 11.06 6.91
CA THR A 6 9.57 9.89 7.77
C THR A 6 8.28 9.24 8.30
N ILE A 7 7.29 10.03 8.72
CA ILE A 7 6.02 9.52 9.23
C ILE A 7 5.25 8.77 8.12
N LEU A 8 5.17 9.35 6.92
CA LEU A 8 4.55 8.67 5.77
C LEU A 8 5.31 7.40 5.38
N TRP A 9 6.63 7.43 5.43
CA TRP A 9 7.44 6.25 5.15
C TRP A 9 7.16 5.11 6.14
N ILE A 10 7.02 5.41 7.43
CA ILE A 10 6.65 4.41 8.46
C ILE A 10 5.27 3.83 8.16
N PHE A 11 4.31 4.68 7.76
CA PHE A 11 2.97 4.25 7.35
C PHE A 11 3.03 3.25 6.17
N TYR A 12 3.67 3.65 5.07
CA TYR A 12 3.72 2.83 3.87
C TYR A 12 4.57 1.58 4.05
N ARG A 13 5.64 1.61 4.85
CA ARG A 13 6.48 0.43 5.13
C ARG A 13 5.67 -0.72 5.75
N LYS A 14 4.72 -0.41 6.64
CA LYS A 14 3.87 -1.41 7.29
C LYS A 14 2.90 -2.07 6.30
N ILE A 15 2.44 -1.35 5.27
CA ILE A 15 1.58 -1.89 4.21
C ILE A 15 2.40 -2.62 3.13
N LEU A 16 3.50 -2.03 2.69
CA LEU A 16 4.29 -2.47 1.53
C LEU A 16 4.94 -3.84 1.74
N LEU A 17 5.48 -4.10 2.93
CA LEU A 17 6.10 -5.40 3.23
C LEU A 17 5.14 -6.58 3.04
N PRO A 18 3.97 -6.61 3.71
CA PRO A 18 3.00 -7.67 3.47
C PRO A 18 2.43 -7.61 2.05
N ALA A 19 2.23 -6.42 1.46
CA ALA A 19 1.69 -6.31 0.11
C ALA A 19 2.59 -6.96 -0.94
N LEU A 20 3.91 -6.73 -0.86
CA LEU A 20 4.87 -7.36 -1.74
C LEU A 20 4.86 -8.88 -1.59
N LEU A 21 4.86 -9.39 -0.35
CA LEU A 21 4.82 -10.83 -0.08
C LEU A 21 3.57 -11.48 -0.66
N PHE A 22 2.37 -10.96 -0.33
CA PHE A 22 1.11 -11.52 -0.83
C PHE A 22 1.00 -11.39 -2.35
N SER A 23 1.41 -10.27 -2.93
CA SER A 23 1.34 -10.08 -4.39
C SER A 23 2.27 -11.04 -5.13
N LEU A 24 3.46 -11.29 -4.59
CA LEU A 24 4.40 -12.26 -5.15
C LEU A 24 3.87 -13.69 -5.03
N LEU A 25 3.31 -14.06 -3.87
CA LEU A 25 2.67 -15.38 -3.68
C LEU A 25 1.49 -15.59 -4.65
N ILE A 26 0.62 -14.59 -4.83
CA ILE A 26 -0.48 -14.67 -5.80
C ILE A 26 0.06 -14.83 -7.23
N SER A 27 1.14 -14.12 -7.56
CA SER A 27 1.76 -14.18 -8.89
C SER A 27 2.44 -15.51 -9.18
N LEU A 28 2.84 -16.27 -8.15
CA LEU A 28 3.37 -17.63 -8.30
C LEU A 28 2.27 -18.66 -8.58
N ILE A 29 1.04 -18.41 -8.12
CA ILE A 29 -0.12 -19.27 -8.38
C ILE A 29 -0.68 -19.00 -9.78
N LEU A 30 -0.62 -17.74 -10.24
CA LEU A 30 -0.99 -17.31 -11.58
C LEU A 30 0.17 -17.48 -12.56
N PRO A 31 -0.05 -17.30 -13.88
CA PRO A 31 1.07 -17.21 -14.83
C PRO A 31 2.01 -16.07 -14.40
N PHE A 32 3.28 -16.42 -14.13
CA PHE A 32 4.27 -15.48 -13.63
C PHE A 32 4.65 -14.46 -14.72
N LYS A 33 4.00 -13.29 -14.68
CA LYS A 33 4.21 -12.17 -15.60
C LYS A 33 4.29 -10.88 -14.78
N ALA A 34 5.01 -9.87 -15.28
CA ALA A 34 5.07 -8.56 -14.62
C ALA A 34 3.65 -7.98 -14.45
N GLU A 35 2.81 -8.15 -15.47
CA GLU A 35 1.43 -7.67 -15.47
C GLU A 35 0.55 -8.29 -14.36
N THR A 36 0.70 -9.59 -14.09
CA THR A 36 -0.08 -10.30 -13.06
C THR A 36 0.37 -9.89 -11.66
N PHE A 37 1.68 -9.65 -11.47
CA PHE A 37 2.21 -9.04 -10.25
C PHE A 37 1.66 -7.63 -10.02
N GLY A 38 1.68 -6.78 -11.04
CA GLY A 38 1.10 -5.44 -10.97
C GLY A 38 -0.37 -5.44 -10.57
N LEU A 39 -1.17 -6.35 -11.15
CA LEU A 39 -2.58 -6.48 -10.82
C LEU A 39 -2.77 -6.98 -9.38
N SER A 40 -2.00 -7.98 -8.97
CA SER A 40 -2.05 -8.52 -7.62
C SER A 40 -1.68 -7.45 -6.58
N PHE A 41 -0.67 -6.63 -6.87
CA PHE A 41 -0.25 -5.52 -6.03
C PHE A 41 -1.31 -4.41 -5.97
N LEU A 42 -1.94 -4.08 -7.10
CA LEU A 42 -3.03 -3.11 -7.18
C LEU A 42 -4.17 -3.46 -6.22
N LEU A 43 -4.54 -4.74 -6.14
CA LEU A 43 -5.64 -5.21 -5.30
C LEU A 43 -5.21 -5.42 -3.84
N THR A 44 -4.00 -5.95 -3.62
CA THR A 44 -3.53 -6.32 -2.29
C THR A 44 -3.23 -5.12 -1.40
N VAL A 45 -2.68 -4.04 -1.97
CA VAL A 45 -2.29 -2.84 -1.21
C VAL A 45 -3.50 -2.15 -0.53
N PRO A 46 -4.62 -1.86 -1.21
CA PRO A 46 -5.83 -1.33 -0.58
C PRO A 46 -6.41 -2.27 0.49
N VAL A 47 -6.42 -3.58 0.23
CA VAL A 47 -6.93 -4.58 1.18
C VAL A 47 -6.09 -4.58 2.46
N LEU A 48 -4.77 -4.53 2.33
CA LEU A 48 -3.88 -4.48 3.50
C LEU A 48 -3.93 -3.15 4.22
N HIS A 49 -4.09 -2.04 3.50
CA HIS A 49 -4.36 -0.75 4.13
C HIS A 49 -5.60 -0.86 5.03
N TYR A 50 -6.71 -1.35 4.48
CA TYR A 50 -7.94 -1.56 5.23
C TYR A 50 -7.70 -2.48 6.44
N PHE A 51 -7.11 -3.65 6.23
CA PHE A 51 -6.90 -4.62 7.30
C PHE A 51 -5.99 -4.08 8.42
N ILE A 52 -4.89 -3.43 8.07
CA ILE A 52 -3.92 -2.91 9.04
C ILE A 52 -4.51 -1.73 9.81
N TYR A 53 -5.05 -0.73 9.12
CA TYR A 53 -5.39 0.53 9.76
C TYR A 53 -6.88 0.67 10.11
N GLU A 54 -7.78 0.01 9.39
CA GLU A 54 -9.22 0.07 9.66
C GLU A 54 -9.70 -1.05 10.58
N VAL A 55 -8.97 -2.16 10.67
CA VAL A 55 -9.37 -3.30 11.52
C VAL A 55 -8.44 -3.46 12.71
N ARG A 56 -7.14 -3.67 12.46
CA ARG A 56 -6.20 -4.08 13.51
C ARG A 56 -5.64 -2.93 14.34
N PHE A 57 -5.20 -1.86 13.70
CA PHE A 57 -4.48 -0.74 14.32
C PHE A 57 -5.22 0.59 14.14
N LYS A 58 -6.53 0.59 14.42
CA LYS A 58 -7.38 1.80 14.36
C LYS A 58 -6.83 2.98 15.14
N SER A 59 -6.14 2.73 16.26
CA SER A 59 -5.53 3.78 17.09
C SER A 59 -4.43 4.56 16.35
N GLU A 60 -3.71 3.91 15.43
CA GLU A 60 -2.65 4.55 14.67
C GLU A 60 -3.19 5.59 13.68
N TYR A 61 -4.44 5.43 13.20
CA TYR A 61 -5.09 6.43 12.36
C TYR A 61 -5.21 7.79 13.06
N TYR A 62 -5.46 7.80 14.38
CA TYR A 62 -5.50 9.03 15.17
C TYR A 62 -4.10 9.66 15.31
N PHE A 63 -3.04 8.85 15.39
CA PHE A 63 -1.67 9.36 15.38
C PHE A 63 -1.35 10.08 14.05
N TYR A 64 -1.69 9.48 12.92
CA TYR A 64 -1.47 10.12 11.61
C TYR A 64 -2.35 11.36 11.42
N ALA A 65 -3.59 11.34 11.91
CA ALA A 65 -4.47 12.51 11.91
C ALA A 65 -3.89 13.67 12.73
N ASN A 66 -3.39 13.40 13.95
CA ASN A 66 -2.76 14.40 14.81
C ASN A 66 -1.46 14.97 14.25
N THR A 67 -0.80 14.25 13.32
CA THR A 67 0.40 14.73 12.63
C THR A 67 0.10 15.47 11.32
N GLY A 68 -1.19 15.65 10.99
CA GLY A 68 -1.65 16.46 9.85
C GLY A 68 -2.04 15.65 8.60
N PHE A 69 -2.04 14.32 8.67
CA PHE A 69 -2.44 13.46 7.55
C PHE A 69 -3.89 13.00 7.70
N SER A 70 -4.76 13.45 6.79
CA SER A 70 -6.13 12.97 6.77
C SER A 70 -6.23 11.51 6.30
N ARG A 71 -7.30 10.85 6.71
CA ARG A 71 -7.62 9.49 6.26
C ARG A 71 -7.78 9.38 4.75
N THR A 72 -8.43 10.36 4.14
CA THR A 72 -8.60 10.44 2.69
C THR A 72 -7.27 10.62 1.97
N PHE A 73 -6.35 11.42 2.51
CA PHE A 73 -5.01 11.59 1.94
C PHE A 73 -4.22 10.28 1.93
N LEU A 74 -4.24 9.53 3.04
CA LEU A 74 -3.55 8.24 3.14
C LEU A 74 -4.15 7.20 2.17
N TRP A 75 -5.47 7.16 2.04
CA TRP A 75 -6.16 6.29 1.08
C TRP A 75 -5.86 6.68 -0.37
N ALA A 76 -5.90 7.97 -0.70
CA ALA A 76 -5.57 8.48 -2.03
C ALA A 76 -4.11 8.14 -2.40
N GLY A 77 -3.16 8.33 -1.49
CA GLY A 77 -1.77 7.96 -1.72
C GLY A 77 -1.57 6.44 -1.88
N THR A 78 -2.35 5.63 -1.17
CA THR A 78 -2.35 4.15 -1.31
C THR A 78 -2.87 3.72 -2.69
N MET A 79 -3.96 4.33 -3.16
CA MET A 79 -4.49 4.08 -4.51
C MET A 79 -3.51 4.57 -5.58
N ALA A 80 -2.92 5.76 -5.42
CA ALA A 80 -1.94 6.29 -6.36
C ALA A 80 -0.68 5.42 -6.45
N LEU A 81 -0.16 4.96 -5.31
CA LEU A 81 1.02 4.09 -5.24
C LEU A 81 0.77 2.75 -5.93
N SER A 82 -0.35 2.11 -5.61
CA SER A 82 -0.71 0.81 -6.17
C SER A 82 -0.99 0.89 -7.68
N LEU A 83 -1.64 1.96 -8.14
CA LEU A 83 -1.82 2.24 -9.57
C LEU A 83 -0.49 2.51 -10.28
N THR A 84 0.42 3.27 -9.65
CA THR A 84 1.75 3.55 -10.22
C THR A 84 2.53 2.26 -10.47
N VAL A 85 2.51 1.32 -9.52
CA VAL A 85 3.15 0.01 -9.69
C VAL A 85 2.47 -0.80 -10.80
N LYS A 86 1.15 -0.80 -10.89
CA LYS A 86 0.43 -1.45 -12.01
C LYS A 86 0.81 -0.86 -13.37
N MET A 87 0.96 0.45 -13.46
CA MET A 87 1.37 1.12 -14.69
C MET A 87 2.80 0.78 -15.06
N ILE A 88 3.75 0.81 -14.11
CA ILE A 88 5.15 0.44 -14.37
C ILE A 88 5.26 -0.99 -14.88
N THR A 89 4.57 -1.92 -14.22
CA THR A 89 4.59 -3.35 -14.58
C THR A 89 3.87 -3.69 -15.88
N LEU A 90 3.06 -2.78 -16.43
CA LEU A 90 2.47 -2.91 -17.75
C LEU A 90 3.51 -2.73 -18.87
N PHE A 91 4.57 -1.97 -18.61
CA PHE A 91 5.63 -1.66 -19.58
C PHE A 91 6.90 -2.52 -19.41
N LEU A 92 6.91 -3.48 -18.46
CA LEU A 92 7.96 -4.49 -18.28
C LEU A 92 7.59 -5.78 -19.01
#